data_AF-A0A6A3QPK0-F1
#
_entry.id   AF-A0A6A3QPK0-F1
#
_cell.length_a   1.000
_cell.length_b   1.000
_cell.length_c   1.000
_cell.angle_alpha   90.00
_cell.angle_beta   90.00
_cell.angle_gamma   90.00
#
_symmetry.space_group_name_H-M   'P 1'
#
loop_
_entity.id
_entity.type
_entity.pdbx_description
1 polymer ?
#
loop_
_entity_poly.entity_id
_entity_poly.type
_entity_poly.pdbx_seq_one_letter_code
_entity_poly.pdbx_strand_id
1 'polypeptide(L)'
;MNVFSFVSTAAVLLLVIIPTAVFAAAECSPAASNHVKATIDNKTLFSSCASVRRDVNSLLDVLKFPARDFLLFCRSPSCAKPVKSLVNSIPTDCLIAYHGSARNLSAEVSRLSHECAKVVKAADKTDEDYVYRYFLD
;
A
#
# COMPACT_ATOMS: atom_id res chain seq x y z
N MET A 1 -6.66 69.38 -32.80
CA MET A 1 -8.03 68.87 -32.56
C MET A 1 -8.14 67.54 -33.30
N ASN A 2 -7.88 66.43 -32.61
CA ASN A 2 -8.88 65.41 -32.21
C ASN A 2 -9.27 64.51 -33.42
N VAL A 3 -9.19 63.18 -33.45
CA VAL A 3 -9.09 62.11 -32.44
C VAL A 3 -8.49 60.87 -33.15
N PHE A 4 -7.49 60.20 -32.56
CA PHE A 4 -7.16 58.81 -32.92
C PHE A 4 -8.01 57.89 -32.05
N SER A 5 -8.97 57.17 -32.66
CA SER A 5 -9.79 56.17 -31.98
C SER A 5 -8.97 54.92 -31.72
N PHE A 6 -8.55 54.71 -30.47
CA PHE A 6 -8.04 53.43 -30.00
C PHE A 6 -9.22 52.55 -29.57
N VAL A 7 -9.54 51.55 -30.39
CA VAL A 7 -10.46 50.47 -29.99
C VAL A 7 -9.70 49.56 -29.03
N SER A 8 -9.96 49.73 -27.73
CA SER A 8 -9.39 48.90 -26.69
C SER A 8 -10.27 47.65 -26.52
N THR A 9 -9.94 46.57 -27.21
CA THR A 9 -10.55 45.25 -26.99
C THR A 9 -10.02 44.67 -25.69
N ALA A 10 -10.75 44.89 -24.59
CA ALA A 10 -10.51 44.21 -23.33
C ALA A 10 -10.83 42.71 -23.50
N ALA A 11 -9.80 41.90 -23.70
CA ALA A 11 -9.90 40.45 -23.61
C ALA A 11 -10.09 40.07 -22.14
N VAL A 12 -11.35 39.85 -21.73
CA VAL A 12 -11.68 39.31 -20.41
C VAL A 12 -11.30 37.83 -20.40
N LEU A 13 -10.13 37.53 -19.85
CA LEU A 13 -9.71 36.16 -19.53
C LEU A 13 -10.55 35.66 -18.34
N LEU A 14 -11.69 35.05 -18.63
CA LEU A 14 -12.45 34.26 -17.65
C LEU A 14 -11.64 32.99 -17.35
N LEU A 15 -10.84 33.05 -16.28
CA LEU A 15 -10.29 31.86 -15.62
C LEU A 15 -11.46 31.03 -15.11
N VAL A 16 -11.87 30.02 -15.89
CA VAL A 16 -12.79 28.98 -15.43
C VAL A 16 -12.03 28.14 -14.40
N ILE A 17 -12.18 28.50 -13.13
CA ILE A 17 -11.77 27.64 -12.02
C ILE A 17 -12.81 26.52 -12.00
N ILE A 18 -12.55 25.43 -12.71
CA ILE A 18 -13.34 24.21 -12.56
C ILE A 18 -13.02 23.68 -11.16
N PRO A 19 -13.95 23.69 -10.19
CA PRO A 19 -13.71 22.98 -8.96
C PRO A 19 -13.63 21.50 -9.34
N THR A 20 -12.43 20.92 -9.32
CA THR A 20 -12.27 19.47 -9.35
C THR A 20 -12.98 18.96 -8.11
N ALA A 21 -14.20 18.46 -8.27
CA ALA A 21 -14.92 17.78 -7.21
C ALA A 21 -14.05 16.60 -6.76
N VAL A 22 -13.32 16.78 -5.67
CA VAL A 22 -12.66 15.68 -4.98
C VAL A 22 -13.79 14.88 -4.35
N PHE A 23 -14.27 13.88 -5.08
CA PHE A 23 -15.16 12.89 -4.50
C PHE A 23 -14.43 12.28 -3.30
N ALA A 24 -14.88 12.62 -2.09
CA ALA A 24 -14.44 11.93 -0.89
C ALA A 24 -14.79 10.45 -1.10
N ALA A 25 -13.77 9.60 -1.14
CA ALA A 25 -14.00 8.16 -1.24
C ALA A 25 -14.85 7.70 -0.05
N ALA A 26 -15.89 6.94 -0.33
CA ALA A 26 -16.86 6.52 0.68
C ALA A 26 -16.16 5.72 1.79
N GLU A 27 -16.56 5.92 3.05
CA GLU A 27 -16.04 5.11 4.15
C GLU A 27 -16.74 3.74 4.18
N CYS A 28 -15.99 2.70 4.54
CA CYS A 28 -16.55 1.37 4.71
C CYS A 28 -17.50 1.31 5.90
N SER A 29 -18.48 0.40 5.86
CA SER A 29 -19.37 0.18 7.00
C SER A 29 -18.58 -0.10 8.30
N PRO A 30 -19.09 0.29 9.48
CA PRO A 30 -18.37 0.07 10.74
C PRO A 30 -17.99 -1.39 10.97
N ALA A 31 -18.85 -2.33 10.57
CA ALA A 31 -18.58 -3.77 10.68
C ALA A 31 -17.40 -4.21 9.80
N ALA A 32 -17.39 -3.83 8.52
CA ALA A 32 -16.29 -4.15 7.60
C ALA A 32 -14.98 -3.48 8.06
N SER A 33 -15.05 -2.21 8.44
CA SER A 33 -13.92 -1.46 9.00
C SER A 33 -13.34 -2.15 10.23
N ASN A 34 -14.16 -2.55 11.20
CA ASN A 34 -13.70 -3.20 12.43
C ASN A 34 -13.07 -4.57 12.15
N HIS A 35 -13.65 -5.37 11.26
CA HIS A 35 -13.10 -6.66 10.87
C HIS A 35 -11.71 -6.52 10.22
N VAL A 36 -11.55 -5.57 9.31
CA VAL A 36 -10.26 -5.31 8.64
C VAL A 36 -9.21 -4.83 9.65
N LYS A 37 -9.55 -3.87 10.52
CA LYS A 37 -8.65 -3.39 11.57
C LYS A 37 -8.21 -4.53 12.50
N ALA A 38 -9.17 -5.32 12.98
CA ALA A 38 -8.90 -6.45 13.85
C ALA A 38 -7.93 -7.44 13.21
N THR A 39 -8.03 -7.67 11.89
CA THR A 39 -7.10 -8.54 11.18
C THR A 39 -5.71 -7.91 11.00
N ILE A 40 -5.63 -6.62 10.68
CA ILE A 40 -4.35 -5.90 10.51
C ILE A 40 -3.59 -5.79 11.83
N ASP A 41 -4.31 -5.57 12.93
CA ASP A 41 -3.79 -5.45 14.29
C ASP A 41 -3.70 -6.80 15.03
N ASN A 42 -3.98 -7.92 14.34
CA ASN A 42 -3.95 -9.24 14.96
C ASN A 42 -2.51 -9.69 15.22
N LYS A 43 -1.98 -9.26 16.37
CA LYS A 43 -0.65 -9.62 16.84
C LYS A 43 -0.43 -11.13 16.92
N THR A 44 -1.47 -11.93 17.15
CA THR A 44 -1.34 -13.40 17.24
C THR A 44 -1.19 -14.06 15.87
N LEU A 45 -1.89 -13.57 14.84
CA LEU A 45 -1.68 -14.02 13.46
C LEU A 45 -0.22 -13.78 13.04
N PHE A 46 0.32 -12.61 13.40
CA PHE A 46 1.67 -12.21 13.03
C PHE A 46 2.75 -12.56 14.07
N SER A 47 2.41 -13.04 15.27
CA SER A 47 3.41 -13.51 16.24
C SER A 47 4.01 -14.84 15.81
N SER A 48 3.26 -15.65 15.07
CA SER A 48 3.78 -16.83 14.36
C SER A 48 4.83 -16.48 13.27
N CYS A 49 4.96 -15.18 12.96
CA CYS A 49 5.99 -14.60 12.09
C CYS A 49 7.17 -13.98 12.85
N ALA A 50 7.13 -13.99 14.18
CA ALA A 50 8.06 -13.26 15.04
C ALA A 50 9.47 -13.88 15.13
N SER A 51 9.86 -14.74 14.18
CA SER A 51 11.28 -15.09 13.97
C SER A 51 12.11 -13.87 13.51
N VAL A 52 11.45 -12.79 13.09
CA VAL A 52 12.09 -11.61 12.49
C VAL A 52 12.10 -10.38 13.42
N ARG A 53 11.09 -10.18 14.28
CA ARG A 53 11.05 -9.14 15.35
C ARG A 53 9.78 -9.28 16.18
N ARG A 54 9.86 -9.06 17.50
CA ARG A 54 8.71 -9.19 18.43
C ARG A 54 7.76 -7.98 18.47
N ASP A 55 8.13 -6.84 17.89
CA ASP A 55 7.38 -5.57 18.05
C ASP A 55 6.56 -5.18 16.81
N VAL A 56 5.94 -6.15 16.14
CA VAL A 56 4.97 -5.85 15.06
C VAL A 56 3.62 -5.57 15.69
N ASN A 57 3.26 -4.28 15.75
CA ASN A 57 1.95 -3.87 16.26
C ASN A 57 0.86 -3.91 15.19
N SER A 58 1.25 -3.77 13.93
CA SER A 58 0.39 -3.78 12.76
C SER A 58 1.10 -4.45 11.59
N LEU A 59 0.35 -5.16 10.74
CA LEU A 59 0.87 -5.72 9.49
C LEU A 59 1.60 -4.67 8.63
N LEU A 60 1.16 -3.41 8.68
CA LEU A 60 1.72 -2.34 7.86
C LEU A 60 3.12 -1.90 8.31
N ASP A 61 3.53 -2.22 9.54
CA ASP A 61 4.87 -1.93 10.04
C ASP A 61 5.94 -2.83 9.38
N VAL A 62 5.53 -3.95 8.78
CA VAL A 62 6.42 -4.85 8.05
C VAL A 62 7.14 -4.15 6.90
N LEU A 63 6.50 -3.17 6.24
CA LEU A 63 7.14 -2.38 5.18
C LEU A 63 8.32 -1.53 5.66
N LYS A 64 8.46 -1.33 6.98
CA LYS A 64 9.56 -0.57 7.60
C LYS A 64 10.71 -1.48 8.05
N PHE A 65 10.61 -2.78 7.80
CA PHE A 65 11.65 -3.72 8.17
C PHE A 65 12.94 -3.49 7.39
N PRO A 66 14.11 -3.78 7.99
CA PRO A 66 15.35 -3.96 7.25
C PRO A 66 15.15 -4.96 6.11
N ALA A 67 15.86 -4.79 4.99
CA ALA A 67 15.67 -5.65 3.81
C ALA A 67 15.79 -7.16 4.11
N ARG A 68 16.73 -7.55 4.98
CA ARG A 68 16.92 -8.94 5.42
C ARG A 68 15.69 -9.49 6.16
N ASP A 69 15.20 -8.71 7.11
CA ASP A 69 14.05 -9.04 7.94
C ASP A 69 12.77 -9.10 7.10
N PHE A 70 12.61 -8.14 6.19
CA PHE A 70 11.52 -8.12 5.23
C PHE A 70 11.53 -9.37 4.34
N LEU A 71 12.69 -9.77 3.81
CA LEU A 71 12.82 -10.99 3.01
C LEU A 71 12.47 -12.24 3.83
N LEU A 72 12.95 -12.35 5.06
CA LEU A 72 12.62 -13.47 5.97
C LEU A 72 11.11 -13.55 6.23
N PHE A 73 10.46 -12.41 6.45
CA PHE A 73 9.01 -12.34 6.58
C PHE A 73 8.32 -12.85 5.30
N CYS A 74 8.72 -12.35 4.13
CA CYS A 74 8.08 -12.69 2.87
C CYS A 74 8.31 -14.14 2.41
N ARG A 75 9.46 -14.76 2.77
CA ARG A 75 9.74 -16.19 2.52
C ARG A 75 9.03 -17.13 3.49
N SER A 76 8.60 -16.64 4.65
CA SER A 76 7.91 -17.48 5.63
C SER A 76 6.46 -17.74 5.21
N PRO A 77 6.05 -19.01 4.99
CA PRO A 77 4.67 -19.33 4.61
C PRO A 77 3.65 -18.97 5.70
N SER A 78 4.05 -18.99 6.98
CA SER A 78 3.20 -18.56 8.09
C SER A 78 2.88 -17.06 8.03
N CYS A 79 3.64 -16.29 7.26
CA CYS A 79 3.55 -14.83 7.17
C CYS A 79 2.98 -14.35 5.86
N ALA A 80 3.43 -14.93 4.75
CA ALA A 80 2.92 -14.57 3.44
C ALA A 80 1.45 -14.98 3.24
N LYS A 81 1.01 -16.11 3.83
CA LYS A 81 -0.37 -16.61 3.66
C LYS A 81 -1.42 -15.67 4.27
N PRO A 82 -1.30 -15.22 5.54
CA PRO A 82 -2.22 -14.22 6.09
C PRO A 82 -2.30 -12.94 5.25
N VAL A 83 -1.17 -12.44 4.76
CA VAL A 83 -1.14 -11.24 3.90
C VAL A 83 -1.94 -11.45 2.62
N LYS A 84 -1.71 -12.59 1.93
CA LYS A 84 -2.44 -12.92 0.70
C LYS A 84 -3.94 -13.10 0.93
N SER A 85 -4.33 -13.72 2.05
CA SER A 85 -5.74 -13.84 2.44
C SER A 85 -6.37 -12.47 2.69
N LEU A 86 -5.62 -11.57 3.32
CA LEU A 86 -6.09 -10.23 3.63
C LEU A 86 -6.30 -9.37 2.36
N VAL A 87 -5.39 -9.45 1.38
CA VAL A 87 -5.57 -8.79 0.07
C VAL A 87 -6.94 -9.10 -0.55
N ASN A 88 -7.39 -10.36 -0.43
CA ASN A 88 -8.63 -10.81 -1.06
C ASN A 88 -9.90 -10.49 -0.24
N SER A 89 -9.76 -10.03 1.01
CA SER A 89 -10.88 -9.85 1.94
C SER A 89 -11.12 -8.39 2.34
N ILE A 90 -10.17 -7.48 2.08
CA ILE A 90 -10.39 -6.04 2.33
C ILE A 90 -11.22 -5.44 1.18
N PRO A 91 -12.31 -4.71 1.48
CA PRO A 91 -13.05 -3.93 0.49
C PRO A 91 -12.14 -2.96 -0.28
N THR A 92 -12.30 -2.89 -1.61
CA THR A 92 -11.45 -2.06 -2.48
C THR A 92 -12.06 -0.70 -2.82
N ASP A 93 -13.36 -0.56 -2.59
CA ASP A 93 -14.22 0.54 -3.00
C ASP A 93 -14.47 1.57 -1.90
N CYS A 94 -13.89 1.38 -0.72
CA CYS A 94 -14.10 2.26 0.42
C CYS A 94 -12.84 2.49 1.28
N LEU A 95 -12.81 3.63 1.97
CA LEU A 95 -11.76 3.99 2.91
C LEU A 95 -12.09 3.47 4.31
N ILE A 96 -11.05 3.12 5.06
CA ILE A 96 -11.17 2.66 6.44
C ILE A 96 -10.50 3.69 7.34
N ALA A 97 -11.25 4.24 8.29
CA ALA A 97 -10.71 5.14 9.30
C ALA A 97 -9.74 4.38 10.23
N TYR A 98 -8.45 4.47 10.00
CA TYR A 98 -7.40 3.74 10.73
C TYR A 98 -6.38 4.73 11.33
N HIS A 99 -6.09 4.58 12.63
CA HIS A 99 -5.27 5.51 13.41
C HIS A 99 -5.62 6.99 13.22
N GLY A 100 -6.92 7.30 13.21
CA GLY A 100 -7.42 8.69 13.10
C GLY A 100 -7.42 9.28 11.69
N SER A 101 -7.16 8.47 10.65
CA SER A 101 -7.16 8.93 9.25
C SER A 101 -7.92 7.96 8.34
N ALA A 102 -8.58 8.47 7.30
CA ALA A 102 -9.20 7.63 6.27
C ALA A 102 -8.10 7.05 5.35
N ARG A 103 -7.99 5.71 5.31
CA ARG A 103 -6.90 4.99 4.64
C ARG A 103 -7.43 3.98 3.64
N ASN A 104 -6.73 3.84 2.52
CA ASN A 104 -6.98 2.76 1.57
C ASN A 104 -6.17 1.51 1.98
N LEU A 105 -6.66 0.81 3.00
CA LEU A 105 -5.98 -0.35 3.55
C LEU A 105 -5.86 -1.50 2.54
N SER A 106 -6.79 -1.59 1.57
CA SER A 106 -6.70 -2.57 0.49
C SER A 106 -5.46 -2.31 -0.39
N ALA A 107 -5.24 -1.06 -0.79
CA ALA A 107 -4.07 -0.67 -1.57
C ALA A 107 -2.77 -0.87 -0.78
N GLU A 108 -2.76 -0.56 0.51
CA GLU A 108 -1.58 -0.72 1.36
C GLU A 108 -1.18 -2.19 1.55
N VAL A 109 -2.15 -3.07 1.83
CA VAL A 109 -1.91 -4.51 1.96
C VAL A 109 -1.53 -5.13 0.61
N SER A 110 -2.15 -4.68 -0.49
CA SER A 110 -1.78 -5.09 -1.84
C SER A 110 -0.33 -4.71 -2.18
N ARG A 111 0.10 -3.50 -1.80
CA ARG A 111 1.48 -3.05 -1.96
C ARG A 111 2.45 -3.94 -1.16
N LEU A 112 2.12 -4.28 0.09
CA LEU A 112 2.92 -5.20 0.90
C LEU A 112 3.05 -6.57 0.22
N SER A 113 1.94 -7.13 -0.27
CA SER A 113 1.95 -8.40 -1.00
C SER A 113 2.84 -8.35 -2.25
N HIS A 114 2.75 -7.25 -3.01
CA HIS A 114 3.55 -7.04 -4.22
C HIS A 114 5.06 -6.95 -3.92
N GLU A 115 5.44 -6.14 -2.94
CA GLU A 115 6.85 -6.02 -2.53
C GLU A 115 7.39 -7.35 -2.01
N CYS A 116 6.59 -8.13 -1.28
CA CYS A 116 6.97 -9.48 -0.88
C CYS A 116 7.26 -10.39 -2.09
N ALA A 117 6.39 -10.41 -3.09
CA ALA A 117 6.61 -11.22 -4.29
C ALA A 117 7.89 -10.79 -5.03
N LYS A 118 8.17 -9.48 -5.08
CA LYS A 118 9.35 -8.92 -5.73
C LYS A 118 10.65 -9.34 -5.03
N VAL A 119 10.73 -9.22 -3.70
CA VAL A 119 11.95 -9.57 -2.97
C VAL A 119 12.20 -11.08 -2.94
N VAL A 120 11.15 -11.90 -2.85
CA VAL A 120 11.26 -13.36 -2.92
C VAL A 120 11.76 -13.79 -4.29
N LYS A 121 11.15 -13.27 -5.38
CA LYS A 121 11.58 -13.58 -6.75
C LYS A 121 13.05 -13.16 -7.00
N ALA A 122 13.47 -12.03 -6.47
CA ALA A 122 14.86 -11.58 -6.59
C ALA A 122 15.82 -12.54 -5.86
N ALA A 123 15.46 -12.97 -4.65
CA ALA A 123 16.25 -13.91 -3.87
C ALA A 123 16.31 -15.31 -4.49
N ASP A 124 15.20 -15.81 -5.03
CA ASP A 124 15.15 -17.10 -5.71
C ASP A 124 16.09 -17.10 -6.93
N LYS A 125 16.09 -16.02 -7.73
CA LYS A 125 17.01 -15.88 -8.86
C LYS A 125 18.48 -15.87 -8.43
N THR A 126 18.82 -15.19 -7.33
CA THR A 126 20.20 -15.20 -6.83
C THR A 126 20.63 -16.56 -6.31
N ASP A 127 19.71 -17.31 -5.69
CA ASP A 127 19.97 -18.65 -5.20
C ASP A 127 20.19 -19.62 -6.38
N GLU A 128 19.38 -19.52 -7.44
CA GLU A 128 19.57 -20.27 -8.69
C GLU A 128 20.92 -19.96 -9.35
N ASP A 129 21.26 -18.67 -9.56
CA ASP A 129 22.52 -18.26 -10.17
C ASP A 129 23.75 -18.78 -9.37
N TYR A 130 23.63 -18.82 -8.03
CA TYR A 130 24.66 -19.40 -7.17
C TYR A 130 24.77 -20.91 -7.36
N VAL A 131 23.64 -21.63 -7.41
CA VAL A 131 23.65 -23.08 -7.63
C VAL A 131 24.32 -23.44 -8.98
N TYR A 132 23.96 -22.73 -10.05
CA TYR A 132 24.55 -22.94 -11.37
C TYR A 132 26.06 -22.72 -11.39
N ARG A 133 26.56 -21.66 -10.75
CA ARG A 133 27.99 -21.30 -10.75
C ARG A 133 28.90 -22.19 -9.92
N TYR A 134 28.36 -22.94 -8.96
CA TYR A 134 29.20 -23.65 -7.97
C TYR A 134 28.96 -25.16 -7.90
N PHE A 135 27.88 -25.66 -8.50
CA PHE A 135 27.53 -27.09 -8.45
C PHE A 135 27.35 -27.74 -9.82
N LEU A 136 27.39 -26.97 -10.92
CA LEU A 136 27.23 -27.48 -12.29
C LEU A 136 28.45 -27.20 -13.20
N ASP A 137 29.52 -26.65 -12.61
CA ASP A 137 30.88 -26.63 -13.17
C ASP A 137 31.73 -27.74 -12.53
#